data_AF-A0A6C1BSZ1-F1
#
_entry.id   AF-A0A6C1BSZ1-F1
#
_cell.length_a   1.000
_cell.length_b   1.000
_cell.length_c   1.000
_cell.angle_alpha   90.00
_cell.angle_beta   90.00
_cell.angle_gamma   90.00
#
_symmetry.space_group_name_H-M   'P 1'
#
loop_
_entity.id
_entity.type
_entity.pdbx_description
1 polymer ?
#
loop_
_entity_poly.entity_id
_entity_poly.type
_entity_poly.pdbx_seq_one_letter_code
_entity_poly.pdbx_strand_id
1 'polypeptide(L)' 'MRFFLLSFFAVYLAYASEGQKCESNPLEDKEYCRYFWSICKNLGLKRLDGIRSCLEKSQSYEEGVKCFERSWLEDLFKR' A
#
# COMPACT_ATOMS: atom_id res chain seq x y z
N MET A 1 26.64 22.81 -32.65
CA MET A 1 26.66 21.81 -31.56
C MET A 1 26.61 22.43 -30.15
N ARG A 2 25.94 23.57 -29.92
CA ARG A 2 25.79 24.18 -28.57
C ARG A 2 24.39 24.02 -27.97
N PHE A 3 23.35 23.91 -28.80
CA PHE A 3 21.96 23.79 -28.35
C PHE A 3 21.57 22.38 -27.88
N PHE A 4 22.24 21.34 -28.38
CA PHE A 4 21.95 19.95 -28.00
C PHE A 4 22.39 19.60 -26.57
N LEU A 5 23.39 20.31 -26.01
CA LEU A 5 23.84 20.06 -24.64
C LEU A 5 22.92 20.71 -23.59
N LEU A 6 22.26 21.82 -23.95
CA LEU A 6 21.33 22.52 -23.05
C LEU A 6 20.03 21.75 -22.84
N SER A 7 19.54 21.03 -23.86
CA SER A 7 18.34 20.20 -23.74
C SER A 7 18.57 18.96 -22.87
N PHE A 8 19.74 18.32 -22.96
CA PHE A 8 20.09 17.20 -22.07
C PHE A 8 20.28 17.65 -20.62
N PHE A 9 20.82 18.84 -20.38
CA PHE A 9 20.97 19.39 -19.03
C PHE A 9 19.62 19.73 -18.38
N ALA A 10 18.66 20.23 -19.16
CA ALA A 10 17.30 20.50 -18.68
C ALA A 10 16.53 19.21 -18.33
N VAL A 11 16.70 18.13 -19.11
CA VAL A 11 16.10 16.83 -18.82
C VAL A 11 16.71 16.19 -17.57
N TYR A 12 18.03 16.33 -17.36
CA TYR A 12 18.70 15.85 -16.15
C TYR A 12 18.23 16.58 -14.88
N LEU A 13 18.07 17.91 -14.94
CA LEU A 13 17.54 18.69 -13.82
C LEU A 13 16.08 18.34 -13.49
N ALA A 14 15.25 18.06 -14.49
CA ALA A 14 13.88 17.60 -14.29
C ALA A 14 13.87 16.23 -13.56
N TYR A 15 14.68 15.28 -14.01
CA TYR A 15 14.78 13.94 -13.41
C TYR A 15 15.32 13.97 -11.97
N ALA A 16 16.30 14.83 -11.68
CA ALA A 16 16.84 14.99 -10.33
C ALA A 16 15.83 15.59 -9.34
N SER A 17 14.88 16.40 -9.82
CA SER A 17 13.87 17.06 -8.98
C SER A 17 12.67 16.17 -8.62
N GLU A 18 12.39 15.12 -9.41
CA GLU A 18 11.32 14.16 -9.13
C GLU A 18 11.77 13.09 -8.13
N GLY A 19 13.06 12.73 -8.12
CA GLY A 19 13.62 11.73 -7.20
C GLY A 19 13.66 12.18 -5.72
N GLN A 20 13.83 13.48 -5.47
CA GLN A 20 14.01 14.01 -4.10
C GLN A 20 12.72 14.18 -3.28
N LYS A 21 11.54 14.14 -3.90
CA LYS A 21 10.27 14.45 -3.20
C LYS A 21 9.62 13.26 -2.48
N CYS A 22 10.13 12.06 -2.67
CA CYS A 22 9.53 10.83 -2.11
C CYS A 22 10.47 10.06 -1.16
N GLU A 23 11.63 10.60 -0.79
CA GLU A 23 12.69 9.79 -0.15
C GLU A 23 12.57 9.60 1.36
N SER A 24 11.69 10.30 2.08
CA SER A 24 11.48 9.97 3.49
C SER A 24 10.09 10.32 3.98
N ASN A 25 9.43 9.36 4.63
CA ASN A 25 8.23 9.63 5.41
C ASN A 25 8.67 10.41 6.67
N PRO A 26 8.30 11.69 6.84
CA PRO A 26 8.74 12.51 7.98
C PRO A 26 8.24 11.96 9.34
N LEU A 27 7.38 10.95 9.30
CA LEU A 27 6.81 10.29 10.47
C LEU A 27 7.46 8.93 10.79
N GLU A 28 8.35 8.40 9.94
CA GLU A 28 8.88 7.02 10.04
C GLU A 28 9.48 6.69 11.41
N ASP A 29 10.27 7.61 11.97
CA ASP A 29 10.93 7.40 13.27
C ASP A 29 10.04 7.70 14.48
N LYS A 30 8.87 8.32 14.25
CA LYS A 30 7.96 8.68 15.33
C LYS A 30 7.37 7.42 15.95
N GLU A 31 7.47 7.32 17.26
CA GLU A 31 6.99 6.15 18.00
C GLU A 31 5.50 5.87 17.75
N TYR A 32 4.67 6.92 17.69
CA TYR A 32 3.26 6.78 17.34
C TYR A 32 3.08 6.18 15.94
N CYS A 33 3.90 6.57 14.96
CA CYS A 33 3.82 6.05 13.60
C CYS A 33 4.19 4.57 13.56
N ARG A 34 5.27 4.17 14.27
CA ARG A 34 5.64 2.75 14.43
C ARG A 34 4.53 1.93 15.09
N TYR A 35 3.90 2.47 16.13
CA TYR A 35 2.78 1.83 16.82
C TYR A 35 1.57 1.66 15.90
N PHE A 36 1.10 2.74 15.26
CA PHE A 36 -0.03 2.68 14.33
C PHE A 36 0.27 1.80 13.12
N TRP A 37 1.49 1.82 12.61
CA TRP A 37 1.93 0.94 11.53
C TRP A 37 1.85 -0.53 11.93
N SER A 38 2.28 -0.88 13.14
CA SER A 38 2.14 -2.23 13.70
C SER A 38 0.67 -2.64 13.79
N ILE A 39 -0.21 -1.75 14.28
CA ILE A 39 -1.66 -1.99 14.29
C ILE A 39 -2.19 -2.24 12.89
N CYS A 40 -1.91 -1.34 11.93
CA CYS A 40 -2.37 -1.45 10.55
C CYS A 40 -1.90 -2.76 9.90
N LYS A 41 -0.64 -3.15 10.12
CA LYS A 41 -0.10 -4.43 9.65
C LYS A 41 -0.88 -5.62 10.23
N ASN A 42 -1.09 -5.63 11.54
CA ASN A 42 -1.82 -6.71 12.21
C ASN A 42 -3.28 -6.80 11.74
N LEU A 43 -3.94 -5.66 11.51
CA LEU A 43 -5.29 -5.63 10.94
C LEU A 43 -5.29 -6.14 9.49
N GLY A 44 -4.29 -5.78 8.69
CA GLY A 44 -4.11 -6.30 7.34
C GLY A 44 -3.91 -7.82 7.31
N LEU A 45 -3.06 -8.35 8.19
CA LEU A 45 -2.83 -9.80 8.31
C LEU A 45 -4.12 -10.54 8.71
N LYS A 46 -4.83 -10.06 9.73
CA LYS A 46 -6.12 -10.65 10.13
C LYS A 46 -7.13 -10.67 8.98
N ARG A 47 -7.15 -9.62 8.15
CA ARG A 47 -8.02 -9.60 6.96
C ARG A 47 -7.63 -10.67 5.95
N LEU A 48 -6.34 -10.79 5.64
CA LEU A 48 -5.85 -11.79 4.68
C LEU A 48 -6.18 -13.21 5.17
N ASP A 49 -6.05 -13.47 6.46
CA ASP A 49 -6.44 -14.75 7.06
C ASP A 49 -7.96 -15.02 6.95
N GLY A 50 -8.79 -13.99 7.17
CA GLY A 50 -10.23 -14.08 6.99
C GLY A 50 -10.64 -14.38 5.54
N ILE A 51 -10.05 -13.66 4.59
CA ILE A 51 -10.26 -13.90 3.15
C ILE A 51 -9.81 -15.31 2.78
N ARG A 52 -8.63 -15.72 3.23
CA ARG A 52 -8.10 -17.07 2.99
C ARG A 52 -9.06 -18.14 3.51
N SER A 53 -9.52 -18.04 4.76
CA SER A 53 -10.45 -19.02 5.33
C SER A 53 -11.79 -19.05 4.60
N CYS A 54 -12.25 -17.91 4.08
CA CYS A 54 -13.44 -17.85 3.24
C CYS A 54 -13.24 -18.59 1.92
N LEU A 55 -12.12 -18.33 1.22
CA LEU A 55 -11.79 -18.98 -0.05
C LEU A 55 -11.60 -20.49 0.10
N GLU A 56 -10.96 -20.95 1.17
CA GLU A 56 -10.78 -22.38 1.47
C GLU A 56 -12.12 -23.12 1.67
N LYS A 57 -13.20 -22.40 1.99
CA LYS A 57 -14.56 -22.94 2.17
C LYS A 57 -15.46 -22.75 0.95
N SER A 58 -15.09 -21.88 0.01
CA SER A 58 -15.86 -21.61 -1.20
C SER A 58 -15.87 -22.83 -2.11
N GLN A 59 -17.03 -23.14 -2.69
CA GLN A 59 -17.19 -24.27 -3.62
C GLN A 59 -17.27 -23.82 -5.09
N SER A 60 -17.31 -22.51 -5.34
CA SER A 60 -17.38 -21.93 -6.67
C SER A 60 -16.58 -20.63 -6.77
N TYR A 61 -16.32 -20.21 -8.01
CA TYR A 61 -15.66 -18.94 -8.31
C TYR A 61 -16.51 -17.75 -7.81
N GLU A 62 -17.83 -17.80 -8.04
CA GLU A 62 -18.77 -16.77 -7.61
C GLU A 62 -18.83 -16.62 -6.09
N GLU A 63 -18.71 -17.72 -5.34
CA GLU A 63 -18.58 -17.67 -3.87
C GLU A 63 -17.25 -17.05 -3.44
N GLY A 64 -16.16 -17.37 -4.16
CA GLY A 64 -14.84 -16.82 -3.88
C GLY A 64 -14.76 -15.30 -4.10
N VAL A 65 -15.42 -14.77 -5.13
CA VAL A 65 -15.49 -13.31 -5.39
C VAL A 65 -16.11 -12.57 -4.20
N LYS A 66 -17.18 -13.12 -3.61
CA LYS A 66 -17.85 -12.52 -2.44
C LYS A 66 -16.97 -12.44 -1.20
N CYS A 67 -15.95 -13.30 -1.08
CA CYS A 67 -14.98 -13.24 0.01
C CYS A 67 -14.15 -11.94 -0.01
N PHE A 68 -13.91 -11.36 -1.18
CA PHE A 68 -13.16 -10.11 -1.33
C PHE A 68 -14.04 -8.86 -1.24
N GLU A 69 -15.30 -8.97 -1.68
CA GLU A 69 -16.28 -7.88 -1.65
C GLU A 69 -16.86 -7.61 -0.25
N ARG A 70 -16.66 -8.54 0.70
CA ARG A 70 -17.14 -8.39 2.07
C ARG A 70 -16.49 -7.20 2.77
N SER A 71 -17.31 -6.36 3.42
CA SER A 71 -16.88 -5.10 4.03
C SER A 71 -15.92 -5.31 5.20
N TRP A 72 -14.80 -4.59 5.17
CA TRP A 72 -13.80 -4.50 6.24
C TRP A 72 -14.37 -4.16 7.63
N LEU A 73 -15.44 -3.35 7.69
CA LEU A 73 -16.05 -2.90 8.95
C LEU A 73 -16.81 -4.03 9.63
N GLU A 74 -17.44 -4.92 8.86
CA GLU A 74 -18.27 -5.97 9.44
C GLU A 74 -17.43 -7.00 10.19
N ASP A 75 -16.21 -7.28 9.73
CA ASP A 75 -15.35 -8.30 10.36
C ASP A 75 -14.40 -7.69 11.40
N LEU A 76 -14.12 -6.38 11.36
CA LEU A 76 -13.33 -5.69 12.40
C LEU A 76 -14.05 -5.59 13.75
N PHE A 77 -15.39 -5.56 13.75
CA PHE A 77 -16.21 -5.40 14.96
C PHE A 77 -16.94 -6.68 15.39
N LYS A 78 -16.80 -7.79 14.65
CA LYS A 78 -17.30 -9.09 15.11
C LYS A 78 -16.40 -9.60 16.22
N ARG A 79 -16.95 -9.67 17.43
CA ARG A 79 -16.35 -10.27 18.63
C ARG A 79 -16.32 -11.78 18.53
#